data_AF-A0A1E3P8Q4-F1
#
_entry.id   AF-A0A1E3P8Q4-F1
#
_cell.length_a   1.000
_cell.length_b   1.000
_cell.length_c   1.000
_cell.angle_alpha   90.00
_cell.angle_beta   90.00
_cell.angle_gamma   90.00
#
_symmetry.space_group_name_H-M   'P 1'
#
loop_
_entity.id
_entity.type
_entity.pdbx_description
1 polymer ?
#
loop_
_entity_poly.entity_id
_entity_poly.type
_entity_poly.pdbx_seq_one_letter_code
_entity_poly.pdbx_strand_id
1 'polypeptide(L)'
;KTSENTNIARQFQTNFPIGTTYDPFDFSMAKIHLEKKKLREKRLQTNGFDRKNLNPLDFYTTPRYLSAYLSNTGKILNREVTGLSNKNQKRLTVAIKRAINAGLL
;
A
#
# COMPACT_ATOMS: atom_id res chain seq x y z
N LYS A 1 14.93 -39.93 -12.77
CA LYS A 1 15.41 -38.77 -12.00
C LYS A 1 14.25 -38.28 -11.16
N THR A 2 14.23 -38.62 -9.88
CA THR A 2 13.19 -38.24 -8.92
C THR A 2 13.25 -36.73 -8.77
N SER A 3 12.17 -36.01 -9.12
CA SER A 3 12.05 -34.58 -8.85
C SER A 3 11.96 -34.39 -7.35
N GLU A 4 13.08 -34.05 -6.71
CA GLU A 4 13.06 -33.58 -5.34
C GLU A 4 12.19 -32.32 -5.27
N ASN A 5 11.11 -32.40 -4.50
CA ASN A 5 10.24 -31.27 -4.21
C ASN A 5 11.01 -30.29 -3.31
N THR A 6 11.84 -29.45 -3.93
CA THR A 6 12.52 -28.36 -3.24
C THR A 6 11.48 -27.32 -2.84
N ASN A 7 11.26 -27.15 -1.54
CA ASN A 7 10.37 -26.13 -1.01
C ASN A 7 11.06 -24.76 -1.15
N ILE A 8 10.87 -24.11 -2.30
CA ILE A 8 11.46 -22.80 -2.59
C ILE A 8 10.57 -21.71 -1.96
N ALA A 9 11.19 -20.77 -1.24
CA ALA A 9 10.47 -19.65 -0.65
C ALA A 9 9.89 -18.72 -1.74
N ARG A 10 8.65 -18.25 -1.53
CA ARG A 10 7.92 -17.35 -2.45
C ARG A 10 8.69 -16.09 -2.84
N GLN A 11 9.59 -15.61 -1.97
CA GLN A 11 10.39 -14.42 -2.24
C GLN A 11 11.39 -14.57 -3.40
N PHE A 12 11.69 -15.81 -3.80
CA PHE A 12 12.59 -16.19 -4.89
C PHE A 12 11.83 -16.64 -6.15
N GLN A 13 10.50 -16.60 -6.13
CA GLN A 13 9.65 -16.99 -7.24
C GLN A 13 9.13 -15.74 -7.96
N THR A 14 9.21 -15.74 -9.29
CA THR A 14 8.55 -14.75 -10.15
C THR A 14 7.19 -15.28 -10.60
N ASN A 15 6.15 -14.44 -10.49
CA ASN A 15 4.83 -14.78 -11.00
C ASN A 15 4.67 -14.16 -12.39
N PHE A 16 4.64 -15.01 -13.42
CA PHE A 16 4.35 -14.59 -14.79
C PHE A 16 2.84 -14.63 -15.03
N PRO A 17 2.18 -13.50 -15.31
CA PRO A 17 0.79 -13.50 -15.71
C PRO A 17 0.60 -14.27 -17.01
N ILE A 18 -0.55 -14.90 -17.17
CA ILE A 18 -0.91 -15.58 -18.41
C ILE A 18 -0.93 -14.54 -19.54
N GLY A 19 -0.26 -14.85 -20.66
CA GLY A 19 -0.23 -13.99 -21.84
C GLY A 19 0.90 -12.95 -21.89
N THR A 20 1.81 -12.92 -20.90
CA THR A 20 3.01 -12.07 -20.97
C THR A 20 4.19 -12.82 -21.60
N THR A 21 4.92 -12.17 -22.51
CA THR A 21 6.21 -12.65 -23.01
C THR A 21 7.28 -12.49 -21.93
N TYR A 22 8.09 -13.53 -21.73
CA TYR A 22 9.22 -13.51 -20.80
C TYR A 22 10.54 -13.24 -21.54
N ASP A 23 11.48 -12.62 -20.83
CA ASP A 23 12.89 -12.50 -21.20
C ASP A 23 13.73 -13.46 -20.32
N PRO A 24 14.81 -14.10 -20.81
CA PRO A 24 15.80 -14.76 -19.96
C PRO A 24 16.19 -13.98 -18.69
N PHE A 25 16.30 -12.65 -18.75
CA PHE A 25 16.60 -11.81 -17.58
C PHE A 25 15.51 -11.88 -16.49
N ASP A 26 14.27 -12.20 -16.84
CA ASP A 26 13.15 -12.21 -15.90
C ASP A 26 13.27 -13.29 -14.81
N PHE A 27 14.07 -14.34 -15.06
CA PHE A 27 14.34 -15.39 -14.08
C PHE A 27 15.48 -15.04 -13.12
N SER A 28 16.19 -13.92 -13.35
CA SER A 28 17.29 -13.49 -12.50
C SER A 28 16.81 -12.90 -11.17
N MET A 29 17.63 -13.07 -10.12
CA MET A 29 17.42 -12.39 -8.83
C MET A 29 17.39 -10.87 -8.97
N ALA A 30 18.12 -10.32 -9.94
CA ALA A 30 18.13 -8.88 -10.23
C ALA A 30 16.73 -8.38 -10.63
N LYS A 31 16.00 -9.13 -11.45
CA LYS A 31 14.62 -8.80 -11.83
C LYS A 31 13.71 -8.80 -10.62
N ILE A 32 13.79 -9.84 -9.78
CA ILE A 32 12.97 -9.95 -8.56
C ILE A 32 13.15 -8.72 -7.66
N HIS A 33 14.40 -8.30 -7.42
CA HIS A 33 14.68 -7.12 -6.61
C HIS A 33 14.17 -5.82 -7.25
N LEU A 34 14.33 -5.68 -8.57
CA LEU A 34 13.84 -4.55 -9.34
C LEU A 34 12.30 -4.44 -9.26
N GLU A 35 11.58 -5.55 -9.45
CA GLU A 35 10.12 -5.58 -9.37
C GLU A 35 9.62 -5.30 -7.94
N LYS A 36 10.31 -5.82 -6.90
CA LYS A 36 10.02 -5.46 -5.50
C LYS A 36 10.15 -3.96 -5.25
N LYS A 37 11.19 -3.31 -5.79
CA LYS A 37 11.39 -1.86 -5.69
C LYS A 37 10.26 -1.09 -6.38
N LYS A 38 9.92 -1.46 -7.63
CA LYS A 38 8.81 -0.84 -8.38
C LYS A 38 7.47 -0.99 -7.67
N LEU A 39 7.19 -2.17 -7.11
CA LEU A 39 5.94 -2.41 -6.38
C LEU A 39 5.83 -1.51 -5.14
N ARG A 40 6.94 -1.32 -4.41
CA ARG A 40 6.99 -0.39 -3.27
C ARG A 40 6.67 1.04 -3.70
N GLU A 41 7.30 1.52 -4.77
CA GLU A 41 7.03 2.85 -5.33
C GLU A 41 5.57 2.98 -5.78
N LYS A 42 5.03 1.95 -6.45
CA LYS A 42 3.64 1.92 -6.89
C LYS A 42 2.68 1.98 -5.70
N ARG A 43 2.92 1.27 -4.60
CA ARG A 43 2.06 1.31 -3.40
C ARG A 43 1.94 2.72 -2.82
N LEU A 44 3.04 3.47 -2.77
CA LEU A 44 3.04 4.86 -2.31
C LEU A 44 2.18 5.77 -3.20
N GLN A 45 2.14 5.47 -4.50
CA GLN A 45 1.38 6.26 -5.45
C GLN A 45 -0.10 5.88 -5.47
N THR A 46 -0.50 4.64 -5.11
CA THR A 46 -1.67 4.01 -5.75
C THR A 46 -3.06 4.20 -5.17
N ASN A 47 -3.24 4.44 -3.87
CA ASN A 47 -4.53 4.09 -3.26
C ASN A 47 -5.09 5.12 -2.25
N GLY A 48 -4.80 6.40 -2.43
CA GLY A 48 -5.27 7.47 -1.52
C GLY A 48 -6.54 8.20 -1.96
N PHE A 49 -7.07 9.04 -1.07
CA PHE A 49 -8.12 10.03 -1.32
C PHE A 49 -7.83 10.95 -2.52
N ASP A 50 -6.54 11.24 -2.76
CA ASP A 50 -6.08 12.11 -3.84
C ASP A 50 -6.51 11.61 -5.23
N ARG A 51 -6.40 10.31 -5.50
CA ARG A 51 -6.76 9.76 -6.81
C ARG A 51 -8.25 9.76 -7.07
N LYS A 52 -9.04 9.64 -6.00
CA LYS A 52 -10.50 9.64 -6.06
C LYS A 52 -11.07 11.06 -6.04
N ASN A 53 -10.21 12.09 -5.92
CA ASN A 53 -10.62 13.49 -5.73
C ASN A 53 -11.61 13.69 -4.57
N LEU A 54 -11.48 12.86 -3.53
CA LEU A 54 -12.34 12.90 -2.36
C LEU A 54 -11.68 13.71 -1.24
N ASN A 55 -12.46 14.51 -0.52
CA ASN A 55 -11.95 15.23 0.64
C ASN A 55 -11.99 14.32 1.88
N PRO A 56 -10.86 14.03 2.54
CA PRO A 56 -10.84 13.16 3.73
C PRO A 56 -11.69 13.68 4.90
N LEU A 57 -11.92 15.00 4.95
CA LEU A 57 -12.66 15.66 6.02
C LEU A 57 -14.13 15.22 6.10
N ASP A 58 -14.72 14.88 4.96
CA ASP A 58 -16.13 14.51 4.85
C ASP A 58 -16.39 13.10 5.41
N PHE A 59 -15.34 12.29 5.57
CA PHE A 59 -15.41 10.89 6.01
C PHE A 59 -15.25 10.72 7.53
N TYR A 60 -15.31 11.79 8.33
CA TYR A 60 -15.15 11.69 9.80
C TYR A 60 -16.21 10.80 10.48
N THR A 61 -17.40 10.66 9.88
CA THR A 61 -18.47 9.78 10.35
C THR A 61 -18.25 8.31 10.01
N THR A 62 -17.31 8.01 9.12
CA THR A 62 -17.06 6.66 8.58
C THR A 62 -15.65 6.18 8.98
N PRO A 63 -15.47 5.67 10.22
CA PRO A 63 -14.15 5.35 10.77
C PRO A 63 -13.42 4.26 9.96
N ARG A 64 -14.14 3.42 9.21
CA ARG A 64 -13.55 2.36 8.37
C ARG A 64 -12.57 2.87 7.31
N TYR A 65 -12.79 4.07 6.76
CA TYR A 65 -11.85 4.64 5.79
C TYR A 65 -10.64 5.28 6.48
N LEU A 66 -10.84 5.80 7.69
CA LEU A 66 -9.83 6.51 8.47
C LEU A 66 -8.89 5.55 9.20
N SER A 67 -9.39 4.41 9.68
CA SER A 67 -8.60 3.41 10.40
C SER A 67 -7.46 2.81 9.56
N ALA A 68 -7.61 2.80 8.23
CA ALA A 68 -6.54 2.40 7.31
C ALA A 68 -5.29 3.30 7.35
N TYR A 69 -5.43 4.52 7.91
CA TYR A 69 -4.35 5.50 8.02
C TYR A 69 -3.78 5.62 9.45
N LEU A 70 -4.13 4.66 10.31
CA LEU A 70 -3.59 4.55 11.65
C LEU A 70 -2.62 3.38 11.75
N SER A 71 -1.66 3.50 12.65
CA SER A 71 -0.86 2.35 13.10
C SER A 71 -1.71 1.41 13.95
N ASN A 72 -1.22 0.19 14.21
CA ASN A 72 -1.84 -0.73 15.17
C ASN A 72 -2.08 -0.12 16.56
N THR A 73 -1.29 0.88 16.96
CA THR A 73 -1.43 1.58 18.24
C THR A 73 -2.43 2.74 18.18
N GLY A 74 -2.95 3.08 16.99
CA GLY A 74 -3.83 4.24 16.79
C GLY A 74 -3.10 5.56 16.50
N LYS A 75 -1.79 5.52 16.22
CA LYS A 75 -1.05 6.73 15.80
C LYS A 75 -1.33 7.03 14.33
N ILE A 76 -1.55 8.30 13.99
CA ILE A 76 -1.73 8.72 12.60
C ILE A 76 -0.42 8.50 11.83
N LEU A 77 -0.51 7.78 10.71
CA LEU A 77 0.64 7.49 9.87
C LEU A 77 1.22 8.77 9.24
N ASN A 78 2.54 8.82 9.12
CA ASN A 78 3.23 9.93 8.47
C ASN A 78 2.91 9.98 6.96
N ARG A 79 3.11 11.15 6.35
CA ARG A 79 2.83 11.37 4.93
C ARG A 79 3.59 10.40 4.02
N GLU A 80 4.83 10.07 4.37
CA GLU A 80 5.67 9.19 3.57
C GLU A 80 5.10 7.77 3.46
N VAL A 81 4.40 7.31 4.50
CA VAL A 81 3.71 6.01 4.47
C VAL A 81 2.33 6.14 3.81
N THR A 82 1.59 7.21 4.06
CA THR A 82 0.24 7.38 3.49
C THR A 82 0.23 7.72 1.99
N GLY A 83 1.30 8.36 1.48
CA GLY A 83 1.43 8.76 0.08
C GLY A 83 0.47 9.88 -0.36
N LEU A 84 -0.20 10.56 0.57
CA LEU A 84 -1.17 11.62 0.28
C LEU A 84 -0.47 12.96 -0.01
N SER A 85 -1.16 13.87 -0.71
CA SER A 85 -0.78 15.27 -0.85
C SER A 85 -0.79 15.96 0.50
N ASN A 86 0.07 16.97 0.68
CA ASN A 86 0.15 17.73 1.93
C ASN A 86 -1.21 18.28 2.38
N LYS A 87 -2.05 18.73 1.42
CA LYS A 87 -3.38 19.27 1.70
C LYS A 87 -4.31 18.18 2.25
N ASN A 88 -4.33 17.01 1.62
CA ASN A 88 -5.20 15.92 2.01
C ASN A 88 -4.70 15.20 3.27
N GLN A 89 -3.39 15.11 3.49
CA GLN A 89 -2.82 14.63 4.76
C GLN A 89 -3.28 15.51 5.94
N LYS A 90 -3.24 16.85 5.79
CA LYS A 90 -3.75 17.76 6.84
C LYS A 90 -5.24 17.55 7.10
N ARG A 91 -6.04 17.44 6.05
CA ARG A 91 -7.49 17.18 6.15
C ARG A 91 -7.80 15.84 6.80
N LEU A 92 -7.05 14.80 6.45
CA LEU A 92 -7.14 13.47 7.04
C LEU A 92 -6.85 13.52 8.54
N THR A 93 -5.77 14.20 8.94
CA THR A 93 -5.43 14.37 10.37
C THR A 93 -6.57 15.04 11.14
N VAL A 94 -7.20 16.08 10.55
CA VAL A 94 -8.35 16.76 11.17
C VAL A 94 -9.55 15.81 11.24
N ALA A 95 -9.84 15.06 10.18
CA ALA A 95 -10.94 14.09 10.14
C ALA A 95 -10.80 13.01 11.22
N ILE A 96 -9.59 12.43 11.35
CA ILE A 96 -9.28 11.41 12.37
C ILE A 96 -9.45 11.96 13.77
N LYS A 97 -8.85 13.13 14.06
CA LYS A 97 -8.99 13.77 15.38
C LYS A 97 -10.45 14.08 15.71
N ARG A 98 -11.23 14.51 14.72
CA ARG A 98 -12.68 14.75 14.87
C ARG A 98 -13.43 13.45 15.18
N ALA A 99 -13.13 12.35 14.48
CA ALA A 99 -13.75 11.06 14.71
C ALA A 99 -13.45 10.51 16.12
N ILE A 100 -12.20 10.63 16.59
CA ILE A 100 -11.79 10.23 17.95
C ILE A 100 -12.55 11.06 19.00
N ASN A 101 -12.59 12.38 18.84
CA ASN A 101 -13.30 13.26 19.77
C ASN A 101 -14.82 13.02 19.78
N ALA A 102 -15.38 12.54 18.67
CA ALA A 102 -16.79 12.14 18.57
C ALA A 102 -17.07 10.74 19.14
N GLY A 103 -16.03 9.98 19.54
CA GLY A 103 -16.17 8.61 20.05
C GLY A 103 -16.46 7.57 18.97
N LEU A 104 -16.22 7.90 17.70
CA LEU A 104 -16.44 6.99 16.56
C LEU A 104 -15.23 6.10 16.25
N LEU A 105 -14.05 6.47 16.76
CA LEU A 105 -12.76 5.84 16.45
C LEU A 105 -11.90 5.73 17.72
#